data_AF-A0A392PLZ7-F1
#
_entry.id   AF-A0A392PLZ7-F1
#
_cell.length_a   1.000
_cell.length_b   1.000
_cell.length_c   1.000
_cell.angle_alpha   90.00
_cell.angle_beta   90.00
_cell.angle_gamma   90.00
#
_symmetry.space_group_name_H-M   'P 1'
#
loop_
_entity.id
_entity.type
_entity.pdbx_description
1 polymer ?
#
loop_
_entity_poly.entity_id
_entity_poly.type
_entity_poly.pdbx_seq_one_letter_code
_entity_poly.pdbx_strand_id
1 'polypeptide(L)'
;MMERVLGPLPQHMVQRSKGVEKYFKRGSRLRWPEGAVSRESINAVKKLGHLKDIISSHVESSRSLLTDLLYGLLTYDPAKRITAREALDHPFFRIPT
;
A
#
# COMPACT_ATOMS: atom_id res chain seq x y z
N MET A 1 -3.59 8.27 1.50
CA MET A 1 -3.71 7.09 2.39
C MET A 1 -2.76 5.98 1.93
N MET A 2 -2.96 5.41 0.74
CA MET A 2 -2.10 4.34 0.19
C MET A 2 -0.59 4.67 0.27
N GLU A 3 -0.19 5.86 -0.17
CA GLU A 3 1.23 6.27 -0.11
C GLU A 3 1.83 6.33 1.31
N ARG A 4 1.00 6.49 2.34
CA ARG A 4 1.45 6.46 3.74
C ARG A 4 1.72 5.03 4.21
N VAL A 5 0.86 4.09 3.81
CA VAL A 5 0.93 2.69 4.26
C VAL A 5 1.95 1.89 3.45
N LEU A 6 1.95 2.07 2.13
CA LEU A 6 2.70 1.23 1.17
C LEU A 6 3.89 1.93 0.50
N GLY A 7 4.06 3.24 0.73
CA GLY A 7 5.05 4.05 0.03
C GLY A 7 4.56 4.62 -1.31
N PRO A 8 5.41 5.36 -2.03
CA PRO A 8 5.00 6.16 -3.19
C PRO A 8 4.50 5.30 -4.36
N LEU A 9 3.55 5.85 -5.12
CA LEU A 9 3.07 5.21 -6.34
C LEU A 9 4.17 5.18 -7.42
N PRO A 10 4.34 4.06 -8.16
CA PRO A 10 5.29 4.00 -9.26
C PRO A 10 4.99 5.03 -10.35
N GLN A 11 5.99 5.81 -10.76
CA GLN A 11 5.82 6.92 -11.71
C GLN A 11 5.21 6.48 -13.05
N HIS A 12 5.59 5.31 -13.56
CA HIS A 12 5.07 4.79 -14.82
C HIS A 12 3.54 4.56 -14.77
N MET A 13 3.00 4.21 -13.58
CA MET A 13 1.55 4.05 -13.41
C MET A 13 0.84 5.40 -13.40
N VAL A 14 1.43 6.39 -12.74
CA VAL A 14 0.90 7.77 -12.69
C VAL A 14 0.84 8.35 -14.10
N GLN A 15 1.93 8.23 -14.86
CA GLN A 15 2.03 8.74 -16.24
C GLN A 15 1.06 8.05 -17.22
N ARG A 16 0.78 6.75 -17.02
CA ARG A 16 -0.16 5.99 -17.87
C ARG A 16 -1.63 6.28 -17.54
N SER A 17 -1.92 6.90 -16.40
CA SER A 17 -3.29 7.13 -15.95
C SER A 17 -3.95 8.33 -16.66
N LYS A 18 -5.23 8.19 -17.04
CA LYS A 18 -6.01 9.28 -17.61
C LYS A 18 -6.53 10.21 -16.50
N GLY A 19 -6.49 11.52 -16.73
CA GLY A 19 -6.96 12.51 -15.76
C GLY A 19 -6.10 12.51 -14.49
N VAL A 20 -4.79 12.46 -14.65
CA VAL A 20 -3.81 12.44 -13.56
C VAL A 20 -3.71 13.80 -12.86
N GLU A 21 -4.04 14.89 -13.56
CA GLU A 21 -3.85 16.27 -13.12
C GLU A 21 -4.69 16.60 -11.88
N LYS A 22 -5.87 16.01 -11.73
CA LYS A 22 -6.73 16.20 -10.54
C LYS A 22 -6.15 15.56 -9.28
N TYR A 23 -5.37 14.49 -9.42
CA TYR A 23 -4.84 13.72 -8.29
C TYR A 23 -3.35 13.98 -8.04
N PHE A 24 -2.58 14.42 -9.04
CA PHE A 24 -1.14 14.61 -8.93
C PHE A 24 -0.70 16.02 -9.34
N LYS A 25 0.32 16.53 -8.65
CA LYS A 25 1.06 17.73 -8.99
C LYS A 25 2.25 17.34 -9.86
N ARG A 26 2.47 18.11 -10.93
CA ARG A 26 3.62 17.94 -11.86
C ARG A 26 3.77 16.47 -12.34
N GLY A 27 2.65 15.79 -12.54
CA GLY A 27 2.57 14.41 -13.06
C GLY A 27 3.26 13.32 -12.23
N SER A 28 3.65 13.58 -10.98
CA SER A 28 4.48 12.63 -10.21
C SER A 28 4.22 12.57 -8.71
N ARG A 29 3.79 13.67 -8.08
CA ARG A 29 3.52 13.70 -6.63
C ARG A 29 2.03 13.82 -6.36
N LEU A 30 1.50 13.06 -5.42
CA LEU A 30 0.10 13.17 -5.04
C LEU A 30 -0.23 14.62 -4.61
N ARG A 31 -1.35 15.13 -5.09
CA ARG A 31 -1.93 16.41 -4.67
C ARG A 31 -2.60 16.21 -3.30
N TRP A 32 -1.75 16.03 -2.29
CA TRP A 32 -2.14 15.82 -0.91
C TRP A 32 -1.20 16.64 -0.02
N PRO A 33 -1.72 17.41 0.95
CA PRO A 33 -3.10 17.45 1.46
C PRO A 33 -4.06 18.39 0.71
N GLU A 34 -3.65 19.03 -0.38
CA GLU A 34 -4.48 20.02 -1.08
C GLU A 34 -5.66 19.35 -1.80
N GLY A 35 -6.85 19.40 -1.18
CA GLY A 35 -8.05 18.69 -1.62
C GLY A 35 -8.65 17.76 -0.57
N ALA A 36 -8.04 17.69 0.63
CA ALA A 36 -8.65 17.00 1.76
C ALA A 36 -9.94 17.68 2.22
N VAL A 37 -10.95 16.89 2.58
CA VAL A 37 -12.27 17.37 3.03
C VAL A 37 -12.18 18.13 4.36
N SER A 38 -11.31 17.69 5.27
CA SER A 38 -11.19 18.31 6.60
C SER A 38 -9.82 18.10 7.23
N ARG A 39 -9.49 18.89 8.26
CA ARG A 39 -8.24 18.75 9.02
C ARG A 39 -8.17 17.41 9.77
N GLU A 40 -9.31 16.91 10.22
CA GLU A 40 -9.47 15.62 10.88
C GLU A 40 -9.11 14.49 9.92
N SER A 41 -9.56 14.57 8.67
CA SER A 41 -9.19 13.60 7.62
C SER A 41 -7.68 13.61 7.33
N ILE A 42 -7.06 14.79 7.32
CA ILE A 42 -5.62 14.94 7.14
C ILE A 42 -4.89 14.27 8.31
N ASN A 43 -5.31 14.55 9.54
CA ASN A 43 -4.72 13.99 10.74
C ASN A 43 -4.89 12.47 10.82
N ALA A 44 -6.04 11.94 10.43
CA ALA A 44 -6.28 10.50 10.37
C ALA A 44 -5.28 9.82 9.42
N VAL A 45 -5.10 10.35 8.21
CA VAL A 45 -4.12 9.81 7.25
C VAL A 45 -2.67 10.00 7.72
N LYS A 46 -2.36 11.09 8.43
CA LYS A 46 -1.02 11.31 9.00
C LYS A 46 -0.67 10.32 10.11
N LYS A 47 -1.66 9.91 10.92
CA LYS A 47 -1.52 8.95 12.04
C LYS A 47 -1.38 7.49 11.59
N LEU A 48 -1.66 7.17 10.32
CA LEU A 48 -1.43 5.83 9.80
C LEU A 48 0.06 5.49 9.82
N GLY A 49 0.38 4.31 10.34
CA GLY A 49 1.72 3.71 10.25
C GLY A 49 1.99 3.09 8.89
N HIS A 50 3.22 2.63 8.69
CA HIS A 50 3.55 1.79 7.53
C HIS A 50 2.93 0.40 7.70
N LEU A 51 2.75 -0.33 6.59
CA LEU A 51 2.17 -1.68 6.62
C LEU A 51 2.86 -2.58 7.65
N LYS A 52 4.20 -2.54 7.70
CA LYS A 52 4.98 -3.27 8.70
C LYS A 52 4.60 -2.91 10.14
N ASP A 53 4.49 -1.63 10.47
CA ASP A 53 4.15 -1.17 11.83
C ASP A 53 2.72 -1.57 12.22
N ILE A 54 1.80 -1.51 11.25
CA ILE A 54 0.41 -1.95 11.43
C ILE A 54 0.38 -3.45 11.76
N ILE A 55 1.15 -4.27 11.06
CA ILE A 55 1.18 -5.71 11.31
C ILE A 55 1.88 -6.04 12.62
N SER A 56 3.03 -5.42 12.89
CA SER A 56 3.80 -5.63 14.14
C SER A 56 3.04 -5.23 15.40
N SER A 57 2.07 -4.33 15.31
CA SER A 57 1.22 -3.97 16.46
C SER A 57 0.11 -4.97 16.78
N HIS A 58 -0.21 -5.88 15.83
CA HIS A 58 -1.30 -6.85 16.00
C HIS A 58 -0.83 -8.29 16.08
N VAL A 59 0.43 -8.57 15.73
CA VAL A 59 0.95 -9.93 15.61
C VAL A 59 2.38 -9.98 16.12
N GLU A 60 2.68 -10.98 16.95
CA GLU A 60 4.05 -11.29 17.37
C GLU A 60 4.98 -11.48 16.15
N SER A 61 6.27 -11.20 16.37
CA SER A 61 7.36 -11.21 15.38
C SER A 61 7.44 -12.45 14.48
N SER A 62 6.71 -13.53 14.80
CA SER A 62 6.62 -14.80 14.08
C SER A 62 5.85 -14.75 12.75
N ARG A 63 5.16 -13.66 12.40
CA ARG A 63 4.44 -13.56 11.10
C ARG A 63 5.10 -12.62 10.08
N SER A 64 6.42 -12.69 9.95
CA SER A 64 7.15 -12.14 8.79
C SER A 64 6.53 -12.60 7.46
N LEU A 65 6.04 -13.84 7.40
CA LEU A 65 5.38 -14.42 6.23
C LEU A 65 4.01 -13.80 5.92
N LEU A 66 3.25 -13.37 6.93
CA LEU A 66 2.01 -12.63 6.67
C LEU A 66 2.34 -11.25 6.07
N THR A 67 3.38 -10.61 6.60
CA THR A 67 3.84 -9.33 6.08
C THR A 67 4.27 -9.46 4.63
N ASP A 68 5.05 -10.48 4.30
CA ASP A 68 5.49 -10.78 2.94
C ASP A 68 4.30 -11.01 1.98
N LEU A 69 3.34 -11.85 2.38
CA LEU A 69 2.12 -12.08 1.61
C LEU A 69 1.36 -10.79 1.34
N LEU A 70 1.16 -9.96 2.37
CA LEU A 70 0.41 -8.69 2.25
C LEU A 70 1.15 -7.69 1.35
N TYR A 71 2.48 -7.60 1.42
CA TYR A 71 3.25 -6.78 0.48
C TYR A 71 3.09 -7.27 -0.96
N GLY A 72 3.12 -8.59 -1.18
CA GLY A 72 2.86 -9.18 -2.49
C GLY A 72 1.47 -8.84 -3.03
N LEU A 73 0.42 -8.98 -2.21
CA LEU A 73 -0.97 -8.70 -2.58
C LEU A 73 -1.24 -7.20 -2.81
N LEU A 74 -0.62 -6.32 -2.02
CA LEU A 74 -0.83 -4.88 -2.06
C LEU A 74 0.14 -4.12 -2.97
N THR A 75 0.99 -4.84 -3.71
CA THR A 75 1.89 -4.23 -4.70
C THR A 75 1.12 -3.40 -5.72
N TYR A 76 1.54 -2.15 -5.94
CA TYR A 76 0.83 -1.23 -6.84
C TYR A 76 0.79 -1.73 -8.29
N ASP A 77 1.94 -2.14 -8.81
CA ASP A 77 2.10 -2.56 -10.20
C ASP A 77 1.42 -3.92 -10.40
N PRO A 78 0.32 -4.01 -11.17
CA PRO A 78 -0.40 -5.25 -11.35
C PRO A 78 0.43 -6.32 -12.07
N ALA A 79 1.45 -5.93 -12.84
CA ALA A 79 2.36 -6.88 -13.49
C ALA A 79 3.34 -7.55 -12.51
N LYS A 80 3.54 -6.94 -11.32
CA LYS A 80 4.41 -7.46 -10.26
C LYS A 80 3.65 -8.00 -9.06
N ARG A 81 2.36 -7.67 -8.95
CA ARG A 81 1.49 -8.13 -7.87
C ARG A 81 1.29 -9.64 -8.01
N ILE A 82 1.41 -10.36 -6.90
CA ILE A 82 1.17 -11.80 -6.90
C ILE A 82 -0.29 -12.09 -7.28
N THR A 83 -0.49 -13.16 -8.02
CA THR A 83 -1.81 -13.68 -8.38
C THR A 83 -2.45 -14.41 -7.21
N ALA A 84 -3.77 -14.64 -7.28
CA ALA A 84 -4.46 -15.45 -6.28
C ALA A 84 -3.89 -16.87 -6.18
N ARG A 85 -3.44 -17.45 -7.30
CA ARG A 85 -2.84 -18.78 -7.34
C ARG A 85 -1.48 -18.81 -6.61
N GLU A 86 -0.63 -17.82 -6.85
CA GLU A 86 0.66 -17.69 -6.15
C GLU A 86 0.45 -17.38 -4.66
N ALA A 87 -0.54 -16.56 -4.33
CA ALA A 87 -0.90 -16.27 -2.95
C ALA A 87 -1.35 -17.53 -2.17
N LEU A 88 -2.13 -18.43 -2.80
CA LEU A 88 -2.56 -19.69 -2.19
C LEU A 88 -1.40 -20.68 -1.96
N ASP A 89 -0.33 -20.61 -2.76
CA ASP A 89 0.89 -21.41 -2.58
C ASP A 89 1.93 -20.74 -1.65
N HIS A 90 1.60 -19.56 -1.11
CA HIS A 90 2.52 -18.80 -0.28
C HIS A 90 2.87 -19.54 1.03
N PRO A 91 4.14 -19.51 1.51
CA PRO A 91 4.58 -20.22 2.72
C PRO A 91 3.74 -19.91 3.97
N PHE A 92 3.14 -18.72 4.04
CA PHE A 92 2.19 -18.35 5.07
C PHE A 92 1.06 -19.39 5.27
N PHE A 93 0.51 -19.94 4.19
CA PHE A 93 -0.57 -20.93 4.24
C PHE A 93 -0.06 -22.38 4.36
N ARG A 94 1.25 -22.60 4.26
CA ARG A 94 1.86 -23.94 4.33
C ARG A 94 2.28 -24.33 5.74
N ILE A 95 2.26 -23.38 6.69
CA ILE A 95 2.54 -23.66 8.10
C ILE A 95 1.30 -24.33 8.70
N PRO A 96 1.41 -25.57 9.23
CA PRO A 96 0.34 -26.18 10.00
C PRO A 96 0.05 -25.29 11.22
N THR A 97 -1.20 -24.86 11.36
CA THR A 97 -1.70 -24.15 12.54
C THR A 97 -1.84 -25.07 13.73
#